data_AF-A0A0G4M7Q6-F1
#
_entry.id   AF-A0A0G4M7Q6-F1
#
_cell.length_a   1.000
_cell.length_b   1.000
_cell.length_c   1.000
_cell.angle_alpha   90.00
_cell.angle_beta   90.00
_cell.angle_gamma   90.00
#
_symmetry.space_group_name_H-M   'P 1'
#
loop_
_entity.id
_entity.type
_entity.pdbx_description
1 polymer ?
#
loop_
_entity_poly.entity_id
_entity_poly.type
_entity_poly.pdbx_seq_one_letter_code
_entity_poly.pdbx_strand_id
1 'polypeptide(L)'
;MELRRARLDGEVDEHHRDLLIHGAFAVHDDADPHTFVFSKTHGDRTAVVALNFTADDRPVTLPAVKGLRAEVGNYDDVRARDEADVAGGARVLRPWEGRLYLQ
;
A
#
# COMPACT_ATOMS: atom_id res chain seq x y z
N MET A 1 -32.12 19.89 14.40
CA MET A 1 -31.18 18.99 15.11
C MET A 1 -30.71 17.98 14.08
N GLU A 2 -29.67 18.35 13.34
CA GLU A 2 -29.13 17.58 12.21
C GLU A 2 -28.00 16.70 12.72
N LEU A 3 -28.16 15.38 12.54
CA LEU A 3 -27.17 14.37 12.88
C LEU A 3 -26.08 14.35 11.81
N ARG A 4 -24.86 14.76 12.18
CA ARG A 4 -23.66 14.57 11.37
C ARG A 4 -23.33 13.08 11.30
N ARG A 5 -23.58 12.45 10.15
CA ARG A 5 -22.97 11.16 9.79
C ARG A 5 -21.59 11.45 9.22
N ALA A 6 -20.55 11.03 9.93
CA ALA A 6 -19.17 11.09 9.45
C ALA A 6 -19.05 10.27 8.16
N ARG A 7 -18.56 10.92 7.11
CA ARG A 7 -18.26 10.36 5.79
C ARG A 7 -16.98 9.54 5.92
N LEU A 8 -17.01 8.30 5.46
CA LEU A 8 -15.82 7.50 5.23
C LEU A 8 -15.14 8.07 3.98
N ASP A 9 -14.15 8.93 4.16
CA ASP A 9 -13.38 9.51 3.04
C ASP A 9 -12.30 8.51 2.55
N GLY A 10 -12.75 7.33 2.13
CA GLY A 10 -11.95 6.26 1.53
C GLY A 10 -12.37 5.96 0.09
N GLU A 11 -12.75 6.99 -0.68
CA GLU A 11 -13.05 6.81 -2.10
C GLU A 11 -11.74 6.80 -2.89
N VAL A 12 -11.30 5.59 -3.21
CA VAL A 12 -10.39 5.34 -4.34
C VAL A 12 -11.10 5.90 -5.58
N ASP A 13 -10.63 7.05 -6.09
CA ASP A 13 -11.18 7.75 -7.25
C ASP A 13 -11.43 6.78 -8.43
N GLU A 14 -12.42 7.06 -9.29
CA GLU A 14 -12.83 6.15 -10.39
C GLU A 14 -11.64 5.71 -11.25
N HIS A 15 -10.69 6.62 -11.45
CA HIS A 15 -9.43 6.34 -12.12
C HIS A 15 -8.61 5.22 -11.46
N HIS A 16 -8.51 5.20 -10.13
CA HIS A 16 -7.81 4.15 -9.39
C HIS A 16 -8.61 2.85 -9.33
N ARG A 17 -9.94 2.92 -9.49
CA ARG A 17 -10.82 1.74 -9.54
C ARG A 17 -10.44 0.80 -10.69
N ASP A 18 -10.20 1.33 -11.89
CA ASP A 18 -9.78 0.52 -13.04
C ASP A 18 -8.41 -0.14 -12.82
N LEU A 19 -7.47 0.58 -12.21
CA LEU A 19 -6.15 0.06 -11.87
C LEU A 19 -6.25 -1.09 -10.86
N LEU A 20 -7.05 -0.92 -9.80
CA LEU A 20 -7.18 -1.91 -8.74
C LEU A 20 -8.07 -3.10 -9.12
N ILE A 21 -9.04 -2.93 -10.01
CA ILE A 21 -9.93 -4.01 -10.45
C ILE A 21 -9.35 -4.73 -11.67
N HIS A 22 -8.97 -3.99 -12.71
CA HIS A 22 -8.60 -4.53 -14.03
C HIS A 22 -7.09 -4.52 -14.32
N GLY A 23 -6.27 -3.94 -13.44
CA GLY A 23 -4.83 -3.91 -13.63
C GLY A 23 -4.19 -5.31 -13.62
N ALA A 24 -3.18 -5.47 -14.47
CA ALA A 24 -2.38 -6.69 -14.55
C ALA A 24 -1.65 -6.94 -13.22
N PHE A 25 -1.70 -8.17 -12.73
CA PHE A 25 -1.18 -8.57 -11.42
C PHE A 25 0.20 -9.22 -11.54
N ALA A 26 1.15 -8.81 -10.71
CA ALA A 26 2.47 -9.43 -10.59
C ALA A 26 2.92 -9.49 -9.12
N VAL A 27 3.40 -10.65 -8.67
CA VAL A 27 3.98 -10.86 -7.33
C VAL A 27 5.46 -10.53 -7.39
N HIS A 28 5.97 -9.84 -6.37
CA HIS A 28 7.39 -9.43 -6.25
C HIS A 28 8.12 -10.14 -5.11
N ASP A 29 7.37 -10.80 -4.23
CA ASP A 29 7.90 -11.51 -3.08
C ASP A 29 7.27 -12.92 -3.04
N ASP A 30 7.69 -13.79 -3.96
CA ASP A 30 7.18 -15.16 -4.07
C ASP A 30 7.87 -16.13 -3.11
N ALA A 31 8.99 -15.72 -2.50
CA ALA A 31 9.84 -16.55 -1.66
C ALA A 31 9.69 -16.30 -0.15
N ASP A 32 9.22 -15.12 0.29
CA ASP A 32 8.96 -14.84 1.71
C ASP A 32 7.55 -15.31 2.11
N PRO A 33 7.42 -16.27 3.04
CA PRO A 33 6.11 -16.74 3.50
C PRO A 33 5.40 -15.77 4.47
N HIS A 34 6.07 -14.70 4.91
CA HIS A 34 5.59 -13.78 5.95
C HIS A 34 5.04 -12.48 5.39
N THR A 35 5.62 -12.02 4.28
CA THR A 35 5.21 -10.81 3.57
C THR A 35 4.64 -11.15 2.21
N PHE A 36 3.71 -10.33 1.74
CA PHE A 36 3.16 -10.48 0.40
C PHE A 36 3.17 -9.13 -0.31
N VAL A 37 4.04 -9.02 -1.31
CA VAL A 37 4.19 -7.83 -2.13
C VAL A 37 3.76 -8.13 -3.55
N PHE A 38 2.80 -7.36 -4.06
CA PHE A 38 2.35 -7.46 -5.45
C PHE A 38 2.05 -6.09 -6.03
N SER A 39 2.11 -5.97 -7.36
CA SER A 39 1.69 -4.79 -8.08
C SER A 39 0.45 -5.03 -8.93
N LYS A 40 -0.31 -3.96 -9.15
CA LYS A 40 -1.26 -3.86 -10.25
C LYS A 40 -0.85 -2.75 -11.21
N THR A 41 -0.87 -3.04 -12.51
CA THR A 41 -0.50 -2.07 -13.54
C THR A 41 -1.61 -1.90 -14.57
N HIS A 42 -1.93 -0.66 -14.95
CA HIS A 42 -2.92 -0.36 -15.99
C HIS A 42 -2.52 0.90 -16.76
N GLY A 43 -2.06 0.72 -18.01
CA GLY A 43 -1.38 1.78 -18.77
C GLY A 43 -0.09 2.16 -18.07
N ASP A 44 0.15 3.46 -17.91
CA ASP A 44 1.37 4.01 -17.27
C ASP A 44 1.28 4.11 -15.74
N ARG A 45 0.22 3.54 -15.14
CA ARG A 45 -0.05 3.64 -13.71
C ARG A 45 0.25 2.33 -13.01
N THR A 46 0.85 2.44 -11.84
CA THR A 46 1.19 1.30 -10.99
C THR A 46 0.71 1.53 -9.56
N ALA A 47 0.04 0.52 -9.02
CA ALA A 47 -0.21 0.39 -7.59
C ALA A 47 0.63 -0.77 -7.06
N VAL A 48 1.13 -0.63 -5.83
CA VAL A 48 1.84 -1.72 -5.13
C VAL A 48 1.14 -1.94 -3.81
N VAL A 49 0.93 -3.20 -3.45
CA VAL A 49 0.40 -3.61 -2.15
C VAL A 49 1.50 -4.39 -1.45
N ALA A 50 1.76 -4.05 -0.19
CA ALA A 50 2.64 -4.80 0.69
C ALA A 50 1.90 -5.14 1.98
N LEU A 51 1.87 -6.43 2.33
CA LEU A 51 1.15 -6.96 3.49
C LEU A 51 2.11 -7.74 4.37
N ASN A 52 2.06 -7.50 5.68
CA ASN A 52 2.70 -8.33 6.69
C ASN A 52 1.66 -9.26 7.31
N PHE A 53 1.85 -10.57 7.21
CA PHE A 53 0.97 -11.59 7.81
C PHE A 53 1.56 -12.18 9.10
N THR A 54 2.35 -11.40 9.84
CA THR A 54 2.97 -11.82 11.09
C THR A 54 2.71 -10.86 12.24
N ALA A 55 3.01 -11.32 13.45
CA ALA A 55 2.94 -10.53 14.67
C ALA A 55 4.22 -9.72 14.95
N ASP A 56 5.20 -9.76 14.06
CA ASP A 56 6.50 -9.07 14.19
C ASP A 56 6.63 -7.95 13.14
N ASP A 57 7.54 -7.01 13.38
CA ASP A 57 7.97 -6.05 12.36
C ASP A 57 8.70 -6.78 11.23
N ARG A 58 8.33 -6.51 9.97
CA ARG A 58 8.93 -7.14 8.78
C ARG A 58 9.38 -6.10 7.76
N PRO A 59 10.64 -6.15 7.29
CA PRO A 59 11.06 -5.32 6.17
C PRO A 59 10.36 -5.77 4.89
N VAL A 60 10.07 -4.83 4.00
CA VAL A 60 9.54 -5.13 2.65
C VAL A 60 10.35 -4.41 1.59
N THR A 61 10.55 -5.09 0.47
CA THR A 61 11.16 -4.50 -0.73
C THR A 61 10.07 -4.24 -1.75
N LEU A 62 9.90 -2.98 -2.15
CA LEU A 62 8.96 -2.61 -3.21
C LEU A 62 9.66 -2.66 -4.58
N PRO A 63 8.94 -2.97 -5.68
CA PRO A 63 9.49 -2.83 -7.01
C PRO A 63 9.91 -1.38 -7.28
N ALA A 64 10.91 -1.20 -8.15
CA ALA A 64 11.51 0.10 -8.46
C ALA A 64 10.60 0.98 -9.35
N VAL A 65 9.47 1.43 -8.79
CA VAL A 65 8.51 2.34 -9.44
C VAL A 65 8.71 3.75 -8.88
N LYS A 66 8.96 4.72 -9.76
CA LYS A 66 9.14 6.12 -9.36
C LYS A 66 7.82 6.69 -8.87
N GLY A 67 7.87 7.51 -7.82
CA GLY A 67 6.70 8.24 -7.33
C GLY A 67 5.82 7.51 -6.32
N LEU A 68 6.07 6.22 -6.04
CA LEU A 68 5.26 5.46 -5.06
C LEU A 68 5.20 6.15 -3.69
N ARG A 69 3.97 6.35 -3.20
CA ARG A 69 3.65 6.84 -1.85
C ARG A 69 2.58 5.97 -1.22
N ALA A 70 2.71 5.67 0.06
CA ALA A 70 1.67 4.95 0.78
C ALA A 70 0.46 5.86 0.99
N GLU A 71 -0.70 5.47 0.48
CA GLU A 71 -1.93 6.27 0.53
C GLU A 71 -2.99 5.67 1.44
N VAL A 72 -3.04 4.34 1.50
CA VAL A 72 -4.02 3.60 2.30
C VAL A 72 -3.31 2.52 3.08
N GLY A 73 -3.75 2.31 4.32
CA GLY A 73 -3.36 1.17 5.13
C GLY A 73 -4.26 1.03 6.34
N ASN A 74 -4.01 0.01 7.14
CA ASN A 74 -4.83 -0.30 8.31
C ASN A 74 -4.38 0.39 9.61
N TYR A 75 -3.35 1.22 9.55
CA TYR A 75 -2.91 2.08 10.65
C TYR A 75 -3.16 3.56 10.28
N ASP A 76 -3.37 4.41 11.29
CA ASP A 76 -3.78 5.80 11.06
C ASP A 76 -2.66 6.71 10.51
N ASP A 77 -1.40 6.30 10.67
CA ASP A 77 -0.20 7.09 10.39
C ASP A 77 0.54 6.66 9.12
N VAL A 78 -0.13 5.96 8.19
CA VAL A 78 0.47 5.34 6.99
C VAL A 78 1.37 6.28 6.18
N ARG A 79 0.90 7.50 5.89
CA ARG A 79 1.68 8.49 5.11
C ARG A 79 2.94 8.94 5.85
N ALA A 80 2.79 9.36 7.11
CA ALA A 80 3.90 9.80 7.94
C ALA A 80 4.92 8.68 8.15
N ARG A 81 4.45 7.43 8.27
CA ARG A 81 5.32 6.27 8.41
C ARG A 81 6.08 5.95 7.13
N ASP A 82 5.45 6.01 5.95
CA ASP A 82 6.15 5.83 4.67
C ASP A 82 7.24 6.90 4.46
N GLU A 83 6.96 8.16 4.80
CA GLU A 83 7.96 9.22 4.74
C GLU A 83 9.17 8.94 5.64
N ALA A 84 8.93 8.48 6.87
CA ALA A 84 9.99 8.10 7.81
C ALA A 84 10.80 6.89 7.31
N ASP A 85 10.13 5.87 6.79
CA ASP A 85 10.76 4.67 6.23
C ASP A 85 11.65 5.01 5.01
N VAL A 86 11.18 5.90 4.12
CA VAL A 86 11.97 6.39 2.99
C VAL A 86 13.21 7.14 3.46
N ALA A 87 13.09 8.00 4.47
CA ALA A 87 14.22 8.71 5.07
C ALA A 87 15.21 7.75 5.76
N GLY A 88 14.71 6.66 6.35
CA GLY A 88 15.50 5.60 6.97
C GLY A 88 16.12 4.60 6.00
N GLY A 89 15.75 4.63 4.72
CA GLY A 89 16.30 3.78 3.66
C GLY A 89 15.70 2.38 3.57
N ALA A 90 14.71 2.04 4.39
CA ALA A 90 14.01 0.75 4.34
C ALA A 90 12.56 0.90 4.80
N ARG A 91 11.66 0.19 4.13
CA ARG A 91 10.26 0.09 4.55
C ARG A 91 10.07 -1.09 5.48
N VAL A 92 9.47 -0.81 6.63
CA VAL A 92 9.20 -1.82 7.65
C VAL A 92 7.71 -1.78 7.98
N LEU A 93 7.03 -2.90 7.77
CA LEU A 93 5.64 -3.09 8.13
C LEU A 93 5.56 -3.60 9.57
N ARG A 94 4.71 -2.96 10.36
CA ARG A 94 4.33 -3.38 11.71
C ARG A 94 3.53 -4.69 11.68
N PRO A 95 3.28 -5.32 12.85
CA PRO A 95 2.47 -6.52 12.94
C PRO A 95 1.13 -6.34 12.23
N TRP A 96 0.82 -7.25 11.30
CA TRP A 96 -0.42 -7.21 10.52
C TRP A 96 -0.66 -5.95 9.69
N GLU A 97 0.39 -5.14 9.45
CA GLU A 97 0.26 -3.92 8.66
C GLU A 97 0.17 -4.25 7.17
N GLY A 98 -0.82 -3.64 6.51
CA GLY A 98 -0.97 -3.60 5.08
C GLY A 98 -0.93 -2.17 4.58
N ARG A 99 -0.17 -1.94 3.51
CA ARG A 99 -0.06 -0.64 2.84
C ARG A 99 -0.31 -0.78 1.35
N LEU A 100 -1.10 0.14 0.81
CA LEU A 100 -1.30 0.38 -0.62
C LEU A 100 -0.50 1.63 -1.00
N TYR A 101 0.40 1.45 -1.94
CA TYR A 101 1.19 2.49 -2.55
C TYR A 101 0.66 2.83 -3.93
N LEU A 102 0.55 4.12 -4.22
CA LEU A 102 0.13 4.63 -5.52
C LEU A 102 1.26 5.46 -6.12
N GLN A 103 1.44 5.33 -7.44
CA GLN A 103 2.38 6.10 -8.25
C GLN A 103 1.81 7.48 -8.60
#